data_AF-A0A679J5N2-F1
#
_entry.id   AF-A0A679J5N2-F1
#
_cell.length_a   1.000
_cell.length_b   1.000
_cell.length_c   1.000
_cell.angle_alpha   90.00
_cell.angle_beta   90.00
_cell.angle_gamma   90.00
#
_symmetry.space_group_name_H-M   'P 1'
#
loop_
_entity.id
_entity.type
_entity.pdbx_description
1 polymer ?
#
loop_
_entity_poly.entity_id
_entity_poly.type
_entity_poly.pdbx_seq_one_letter_code
_entity_poly.pdbx_strand_id
1 'polypeptide(L)'
;MEPMKPMKPMSGGEAWWPQELGQPSTSGGQNGMRYAFFPDARRLVIDTDGKRTTYDTGDHQINGVSQSNGSAPTFSSRQGDVSVKDLKTVD
;
A
#
# COMPACT_ATOMS: atom_id res chain seq x y z
N MET A 1 -28.87 24.75 20.47
CA MET A 1 -28.12 23.53 20.12
C MET A 1 -27.66 23.70 18.69
N GLU A 2 -26.37 23.93 18.49
CA GLU A 2 -25.83 24.10 17.13
C GLU A 2 -25.88 22.75 16.40
N PRO A 3 -26.37 22.70 15.14
CA PRO A 3 -26.43 21.45 14.40
C PRO A 3 -25.00 20.97 14.13
N MET A 4 -24.76 19.70 14.43
CA MET A 4 -23.47 19.05 14.21
C MET A 4 -23.02 19.27 12.77
N LYS A 5 -21.89 19.96 12.59
CA LYS A 5 -21.22 20.10 11.30
C LYS A 5 -21.05 18.70 10.72
N PRO A 6 -21.37 18.45 9.43
CA PRO A 6 -21.12 17.15 8.82
C PRO A 6 -19.65 16.82 9.06
N MET A 7 -19.40 15.67 9.67
CA MET A 7 -18.06 15.14 9.85
C MET A 7 -17.47 15.01 8.45
N LYS A 8 -16.66 16.00 8.06
CA LYS A 8 -15.82 15.97 6.87
C LYS A 8 -15.13 14.60 6.91
N PRO A 9 -15.32 13.70 5.92
CA PRO A 9 -14.63 12.42 5.95
C PRO A 9 -13.17 12.76 6.17
N MET A 10 -12.56 12.17 7.21
CA MET A 10 -11.24 12.56 7.71
C MET A 10 -10.35 12.82 6.49
N SER A 11 -10.07 14.09 6.21
CA SER A 11 -9.08 14.47 5.21
C SER A 11 -7.74 14.16 5.85
N GLY A 12 -7.45 12.85 5.97
CA GLY A 12 -6.34 12.31 6.71
C GLY A 12 -5.06 12.43 5.89
N GLY A 13 -4.58 13.66 5.73
CA GLY A 13 -3.39 13.96 4.94
C GLY A 13 -3.57 13.74 3.45
N GLU A 14 -2.74 14.42 2.66
CA GLU A 14 -2.58 14.08 1.26
C GLU A 14 -2.18 12.60 1.16
N ALA A 15 -2.82 11.86 0.24
CA ALA A 15 -2.48 10.46 0.03
C ALA A 15 -0.96 10.35 -0.22
N TRP A 16 -0.26 9.54 0.58
CA TRP A 16 1.20 9.41 0.46
C TRP A 16 1.59 8.58 -0.77
N TRP A 17 0.64 8.05 -1.52
CA TRP A 17 0.80 7.34 -2.78
C TRP A 17 0.35 8.23 -3.97
N PRO A 18 0.75 7.89 -5.21
CA PRO A 18 0.31 8.61 -6.40
C PRO A 18 -1.22 8.61 -6.54
N GLN A 19 -1.84 9.79 -6.70
CA GLN A 19 -3.30 9.94 -6.77
C GLN A 19 -3.91 9.24 -7.99
N GLU A 20 -3.14 9.06 -9.06
CA GLU A 20 -3.54 8.33 -10.27
C GLU A 20 -3.91 6.86 -10.00
N LEU A 21 -3.41 6.27 -8.91
CA LEU A 21 -3.75 4.90 -8.50
C LEU A 21 -5.11 4.82 -7.80
N GLY A 22 -5.67 5.97 -7.41
CA GLY A 22 -6.95 6.05 -6.73
C GLY A 22 -6.88 5.58 -5.28
N GLN A 23 -7.87 4.78 -4.87
CA GLN A 23 -8.02 4.29 -3.51
C GLN A 23 -7.48 2.86 -3.39
N PRO A 24 -6.58 2.58 -2.43
CA PRO A 24 -6.06 1.23 -2.25
C PRO A 24 -7.13 0.29 -1.73
N SER A 25 -7.10 -0.96 -2.19
CA SER A 25 -7.95 -2.02 -1.63
C SER A 25 -7.45 -2.48 -0.26
N THR A 26 -6.14 -2.40 -0.02
CA THR A 26 -5.54 -2.64 1.30
C THR A 26 -4.33 -1.75 1.50
N SER A 27 -4.16 -1.25 2.71
CA SER A 27 -3.03 -0.41 3.10
C SER A 27 -2.71 -0.62 4.56
N GLY A 28 -1.44 -0.49 4.94
CA GLY A 28 -1.01 -0.59 6.32
C GLY A 28 0.40 -0.06 6.51
N GLY A 29 0.85 0.03 7.75
CA GLY A 29 2.22 0.43 8.05
C GLY A 29 2.65 0.09 9.47
N GLN A 30 3.90 -0.36 9.60
CA GLN A 30 4.57 -0.74 10.84
C GLN A 30 6.08 -0.50 10.69
N ASN A 31 6.77 -0.19 11.79
CA ASN A 31 8.24 -0.04 11.83
C ASN A 31 8.84 0.90 10.77
N GLY A 32 8.19 2.04 10.50
CA GLY A 32 8.68 3.02 9.52
C GLY A 32 8.44 2.64 8.05
N MET A 33 7.85 1.46 7.80
CA MET A 33 7.41 1.05 6.48
C MET A 33 5.89 1.05 6.38
N ARG A 34 5.38 1.55 5.25
CA ARG A 34 3.97 1.54 4.89
C ARG A 34 3.79 1.06 3.45
N TYR A 35 2.65 0.45 3.18
CA TYR A 35 2.29 -0.09 1.88
C TYR A 35 0.85 0.24 1.51
N ALA A 36 0.58 0.29 0.22
CA ALA A 36 -0.74 0.48 -0.36
C ALA A 36 -0.85 -0.37 -1.64
N PHE A 37 -1.86 -1.23 -1.72
CA PHE A 37 -2.11 -2.13 -2.85
C PHE A 37 -3.37 -1.71 -3.62
N PHE A 38 -3.21 -1.63 -4.94
CA PHE A 38 -4.20 -1.17 -5.92
C PHE A 38 -4.45 -2.28 -6.93
N PRO A 39 -5.46 -3.14 -6.71
CA PRO A 39 -5.74 -4.27 -7.60
C PRO A 39 -6.16 -3.81 -9.01
N ASP A 40 -6.93 -2.72 -9.12
CA ASP A 40 -7.38 -2.16 -10.40
C ASP A 40 -6.20 -1.69 -11.27
N ALA A 41 -5.22 -1.01 -10.65
CA ALA A 41 -4.01 -0.56 -11.32
C ALA A 41 -2.91 -1.62 -11.37
N ARG A 42 -3.09 -2.77 -10.69
CA ARG A 42 -2.09 -3.81 -10.48
C ARG A 42 -0.80 -3.25 -9.87
N ARG A 43 -0.93 -2.27 -8.98
CA ARG A 43 0.20 -1.58 -8.33
C ARG A 43 0.29 -1.88 -6.85
N LEU A 44 1.52 -2.00 -6.37
CA LEU A 44 1.85 -2.00 -4.95
C LEU A 44 2.84 -0.89 -4.69
N VAL A 45 2.46 0.09 -3.88
CA VAL A 45 3.33 1.17 -3.47
C VAL A 45 3.84 0.86 -2.07
N ILE A 46 5.15 0.95 -1.87
CA ILE A 46 5.81 0.75 -0.58
C ILE A 46 6.65 1.98 -0.29
N ASP A 47 6.49 2.55 0.89
CA ASP A 47 7.31 3.62 1.42
C ASP A 47 8.04 3.10 2.65
N THR A 48 9.36 3.02 2.57
CA THR A 48 10.22 2.66 3.69
C THR A 48 11.07 3.86 4.05
N ASP A 49 10.88 4.42 5.25
CA ASP A 49 11.60 5.60 5.72
C ASP A 49 11.56 6.79 4.73
N GLY A 50 10.40 7.00 4.08
CA GLY A 50 10.20 8.07 3.10
C GLY A 50 10.67 7.76 1.68
N LYS A 51 11.28 6.58 1.45
CA LYS A 51 11.61 6.09 0.10
C LYS A 51 10.45 5.31 -0.47
N ARG A 52 9.70 5.97 -1.36
CA ARG A 52 8.58 5.37 -2.10
C ARG A 52 9.07 4.57 -3.31
N THR A 53 8.58 3.36 -3.46
CA THR A 53 8.82 2.50 -4.62
C THR A 53 7.50 1.88 -5.04
N THR A 54 7.19 1.96 -6.34
CA THR A 54 5.99 1.33 -6.91
C THR A 54 6.41 0.03 -7.60
N TYR A 55 5.61 -1.01 -7.41
CA TYR A 55 5.82 -2.34 -7.98
C TYR A 55 4.62 -2.74 -8.84
N ASP A 56 4.90 -3.40 -9.95
CA ASP A 56 3.92 -4.15 -10.73
C ASP A 56 3.62 -5.47 -10.04
N THR A 57 2.36 -5.66 -9.66
CA THR A 57 1.89 -6.89 -8.98
C THR A 57 1.29 -7.91 -9.95
N GLY A 58 1.17 -7.61 -11.24
CA GLY A 58 0.47 -8.44 -12.20
C GLY A 58 -0.94 -8.78 -11.73
N ASP A 59 -1.23 -10.08 -11.61
CA ASP A 59 -2.53 -10.59 -11.16
C ASP A 59 -2.52 -11.03 -9.67
N HIS A 60 -1.45 -10.71 -8.93
CA HIS A 60 -1.36 -11.01 -7.51
C HIS A 60 -2.34 -10.15 -6.71
N GLN A 61 -3.26 -10.82 -6.02
CA GLN A 61 -4.21 -10.19 -5.10
C GLN A 61 -3.59 -10.17 -3.71
N ILE A 62 -3.01 -9.06 -3.30
CA ILE A 62 -2.36 -8.91 -1.99
C ILE A 62 -3.45 -8.76 -0.90
N ASN A 63 -3.40 -9.58 0.13
CA ASN A 63 -4.35 -9.53 1.26
C ASN A 63 -3.64 -9.35 2.62
N GLY A 64 -2.33 -9.54 2.69
CA GLY A 64 -1.56 -9.40 3.91
C GLY A 64 -0.10 -9.05 3.63
N VAL A 65 0.60 -8.63 4.69
CA VAL A 65 2.03 -8.38 4.67
C VAL A 65 2.65 -9.02 5.92
N SER A 66 3.84 -9.59 5.74
CA SER A 66 4.71 -10.04 6.82
C SER A 66 6.03 -9.31 6.68
N GLN A 67 6.40 -8.56 7.72
CA GLN A 67 7.69 -7.87 7.79
C GLN A 67 8.57 -8.59 8.79
N SER A 68 9.77 -8.96 8.37
CA SER A 68 10.82 -9.42 9.27
C SER A 68 11.79 -8.29 9.55
N ASN A 69 12.22 -8.17 10.81
CA ASN A 69 13.09 -7.09 11.27
C ASN A 69 14.35 -7.00 10.40
N GLY A 70 14.49 -5.92 9.61
CA GLY A 70 15.64 -5.68 8.74
C GLY A 70 15.63 -6.44 7.39
N SER A 71 14.54 -7.11 7.02
CA SER A 71 14.41 -7.80 5.73
C SER A 71 13.31 -7.18 4.87
N ALA A 72 13.38 -7.42 3.55
CA ALA A 72 12.34 -7.02 2.63
C ALA A 72 10.98 -7.63 3.03
N PRO A 73 9.86 -6.88 2.91
CA PRO A 73 8.54 -7.41 3.20
C PRO A 73 8.17 -8.55 2.27
N THR A 74 7.48 -9.54 2.82
CA THR A 74 6.80 -10.59 2.07
C THR A 74 5.31 -10.31 2.12
N PHE A 75 4.68 -10.27 0.95
CA PHE A 75 3.24 -10.06 0.85
C PHE A 75 2.55 -11.39 0.63
N SER A 76 1.40 -11.59 1.25
CA SER A 76 0.60 -12.79 1.06
C SER A 76 -0.52 -12.53 0.06
N SER A 77 -0.60 -13.39 -0.96
CA SER A 77 -1.67 -13.43 -1.94
C SER A 77 -2.49 -14.71 -1.79
N ARG A 78 -3.69 -14.75 -2.38
CA ARG A 78 -4.50 -15.99 -2.49
C ARG A 78 -3.75 -17.12 -3.21
N GLN A 79 -2.76 -16.79 -4.02
CA GLN A 79 -1.98 -17.73 -4.83
C GLN A 79 -0.66 -18.14 -4.15
N GLY A 80 -0.32 -17.54 -3.00
CA GLY A 80 0.95 -17.76 -2.29
C GLY A 80 1.63 -16.47 -1.87
N ASP A 81 2.83 -16.60 -1.32
CA ASP A 81 3.67 -15.46 -0.94
C ASP A 81 4.29 -14.78 -2.17
N VAL A 82 4.37 -13.45 -2.09
CA VAL A 82 4.86 -12.54 -3.11
C VAL A 82 5.97 -11.71 -2.48
N SER A 83 7.21 -11.93 -2.90
CA SER A 83 8.31 -11.07 -2.47
C SER A 83 8.41 -9.86 -3.39
N VAL A 84 8.66 -8.69 -2.82
CA VAL A 84 8.93 -7.47 -3.61
C VAL A 84 10.17 -7.57 -4.48
N LYS A 85 11.07 -8.50 -4.15
CA LYS A 85 12.28 -8.77 -4.95
C LYS A 85 11.97 -9.44 -6.28
N ASP A 86 10.85 -10.16 -6.35
CA ASP A 86 10.38 -10.83 -7.56
C ASP A 86 9.44 -9.93 -8.39
N LEU A 87 8.99 -8.82 -7.81
CA LEU A 87 8.16 -7.85 -8.51
C LEU A 87 8.99 -6.84 -9.29
N LYS A 88 8.49 -6.44 -10.45
CA LYS A 88 9.12 -5.39 -11.25
C LYS A 88 8.80 -4.02 -10.64
N THR A 89 9.82 -3.23 -10.36
CA THR A 89 9.64 -1.82 -10.01
C THR A 89 9.16 -1.03 -11.22
N VAL A 90 8.19 -0.16 -11.01
CA VAL A 90 7.70 0.81 -12.01
C VAL A 90 7.94 2.22 -11.48
N ASP A 91 8.37 3.10 -12.38
CA ASP A 91 8.56 4.53 -12.14
C ASP A 91 7.23 5.26 -12.33
#